data_AF-A0A9D9WMQ2-F1
#
_entry.id   AF-A0A9D9WMQ2-F1
#
_cell.length_a   1.000
_cell.length_b   1.000
_cell.length_c   1.000
_cell.angle_alpha   90.00
_cell.angle_beta   90.00
_cell.angle_gamma   90.00
#
_symmetry.space_group_name_H-M   'P 1'
#
loop_
_entity.id
_entity.type
_entity.pdbx_description
1 polymer ?
#
loop_
_entity_poly.entity_id
_entity_poly.type
_entity_poly.pdbx_seq_one_letter_code
_entity_poly.pdbx_strand_id
1 'polypeptide(L)' 'MNNIMDNIVVFIIIQTLIIATPMMITAVGACVCELTGVTNIGLEGIMLSGAFAAAVTNISLASV' A
#
# COMPACT_ATOMS: atom_id res chain seq x y z
N MET A 1 20.42 -26.15 -4.90
CA MET A 1 19.45 -25.50 -5.80
C MET A 1 18.17 -25.00 -5.10
N ASN A 2 18.07 -25.05 -3.75
CA ASN A 2 16.87 -24.57 -3.03
C ASN A 2 16.94 -23.07 -2.66
N ASN A 3 18.12 -22.47 -2.50
CA ASN A 3 18.23 -21.07 -2.10
C ASN A 3 17.56 -20.08 -3.05
N ILE A 4 17.54 -20.30 -4.38
CA ILE A 4 16.90 -19.34 -5.30
C ILE A 4 15.37 -19.36 -5.16
N MET A 5 14.78 -20.56 -5.05
CA MET A 5 13.33 -20.72 -4.92
C MET A 5 12.87 -20.22 -3.55
N ASP A 6 13.61 -20.55 -2.49
CA ASP A 6 13.32 -20.09 -1.14
C ASP A 6 13.44 -18.55 -1.02
N ASN A 7 14.44 -17.93 -1.68
CA ASN A 7 14.56 -16.47 -1.71
C ASN A 7 13.41 -15.79 -2.46
N ILE A 8 12.89 -16.38 -3.54
CA ILE A 8 11.73 -15.82 -4.26
C ILE A 8 10.48 -15.85 -3.37
N VAL A 9 10.25 -16.97 -2.66
CA VAL A 9 9.12 -17.09 -1.73
C VAL A 9 9.24 -16.06 -0.60
N VAL A 10 10.42 -15.93 0.00
CA VAL A 10 10.68 -14.93 1.05
C VAL A 10 10.48 -13.51 0.52
N PHE A 11 10.96 -13.20 -0.68
CA PHE A 11 10.80 -11.89 -1.32
C PHE A 11 9.31 -11.55 -1.50
N ILE A 12 8.50 -12.46 -2.04
CA ILE A 12 7.07 -12.24 -2.23
C ILE A 12 6.37 -11.98 -0.90
N ILE A 13 6.68 -12.75 0.14
CA ILE A 13 6.09 -12.57 1.47
C ILE A 13 6.43 -11.19 2.03
N ILE A 14 7.70 -10.77 1.96
CA ILE A 14 8.14 -9.46 2.45
C ILE A 14 7.43 -8.33 1.69
N GLN A 15 7.41 -8.39 0.35
CA GLN A 15 6.74 -7.38 -0.47
C GLN A 15 5.25 -7.29 -0.19
N THR A 16 4.58 -8.43 0.01
CA THR A 16 3.16 -8.48 0.37
C THR A 16 2.91 -7.79 1.70
N LEU A 17 3.76 -8.02 2.70
CA LEU A 17 3.65 -7.39 4.02
C LEU A 17 3.82 -5.86 3.95
N ILE A 18 4.77 -5.38 3.14
CA ILE A 18 5.01 -3.95 2.94
C ILE A 18 3.76 -3.27 2.35
N ILE A 19 3.16 -3.87 1.31
CA ILE A 19 1.97 -3.32 0.64
C ILE A 19 0.70 -3.52 1.49
N ALA A 20 0.63 -4.58 2.30
CA ALA A 20 -0.51 -4.84 3.17
C ALA A 20 -0.77 -3.71 4.18
N THR A 21 0.27 -3.05 4.67
CA THR A 21 0.16 -1.99 5.68
C THR A 21 -0.74 -0.82 5.24
N PRO A 22 -0.46 -0.12 4.12
CA PRO A 22 -1.36 0.93 3.62
C PRO A 22 -2.71 0.39 3.12
N MET A 23 -2.75 -0.85 2.62
CA MET A 23 -4.00 -1.49 2.19
C MET A 23 -4.96 -1.76 3.36
N MET A 24 -4.46 -2.11 4.55
CA MET A 24 -5.31 -2.27 5.74
C MET A 24 -5.95 -0.95 6.16
N ILE A 25 -5.21 0.17 6.08
CA ILE A 25 -5.75 1.51 6.38
C ILE A 25 -6.89 1.84 5.39
N THR A 26 -6.67 1.56 4.11
CA THR A 26 -7.65 1.71 3.02
C THR A 26 -8.88 0.84 3.28
N ALA A 27 -8.71 -0.41 3.69
CA ALA A 27 -9.82 -1.34 4.00
C ALA A 27 -10.68 -0.87 5.18
N VAL A 28 -10.09 -0.30 6.23
CA VAL A 28 -10.85 0.31 7.33
C VAL A 28 -11.71 1.46 6.84
N GLY A 29 -11.17 2.32 5.95
CA GLY A 29 -11.95 3.36 5.29
C GLY A 29 -13.11 2.82 4.46
N ALA A 30 -12.88 1.70 3.74
CA ALA A 30 -13.93 1.03 2.97
C ALA A 30 -15.06 0.51 3.87
N CYS A 31 -14.76 -0.14 5.00
CA CYS A 31 -15.77 -0.58 5.96
C CYS A 31 -16.64 0.59 6.46
N VAL A 32 -16.05 1.76 6.71
CA VAL A 32 -16.81 2.95 7.12
C VAL A 32 -17.72 3.45 5.99
N CYS A 33 -17.25 3.44 4.74
CA CYS A 33 -18.09 3.79 3.58
C CYS A 33 -19.28 2.83 3.43
N GLU A 34 -19.07 1.53 3.63
CA GLU A 34 -20.13 0.52 3.59
C GLU A 34 -21.21 0.75 4.67
N LEU A 35 -20.84 1.25 5.86
CA LEU A 35 -21.82 1.63 6.90
C LEU A 35 -22.77 2.74 6.45
N THR A 36 -22.33 3.62 5.54
CA THR A 36 -23.16 4.68 4.98
C THR A 36 -24.03 4.23 3.80
N GLY A 37 -23.91 2.95 3.40
CA GLY A 37 -24.59 2.40 2.23
C GLY A 37 -24.02 2.86 0.89
N VAL A 38 -22.82 3.48 0.89
CA VAL A 38 -22.16 3.99 -0.32
C VAL A 38 -20.78 3.35 -0.46
N THR A 39 -20.58 2.57 -1.51
CA THR A 39 -19.28 1.96 -1.83
C THR A 39 -18.37 2.98 -2.50
N ASN A 40 -17.28 3.35 -1.81
CA ASN A 40 -16.31 4.31 -2.33
C ASN A 40 -15.28 3.61 -3.23
N ILE A 41 -15.52 3.67 -4.54
CA ILE A 41 -14.59 3.17 -5.58
C ILE A 41 -13.29 3.99 -5.72
N GLY A 42 -13.24 5.20 -5.16
CA GLY A 42 -12.08 6.09 -5.25
C GLY A 42 -10.98 5.80 -4.22
N LEU A 43 -11.19 4.86 -3.29
CA LEU A 43 -10.29 4.61 -2.16
C LEU A 43 -8.89 4.15 -2.59
N GLU A 44 -8.79 3.36 -3.65
CA GLU A 44 -7.51 2.96 -4.24
C GLU A 44 -6.74 4.17 -4.80
N GLY A 45 -7.45 5.12 -5.41
CA GLY A 45 -6.86 6.38 -5.88
C GLY A 45 -6.38 7.28 -4.74
N ILE A 46 -7.12 7.33 -3.63
CA ILE A 46 -6.71 8.07 -2.43
C ILE A 46 -5.42 7.47 -1.86
N MET A 47 -5.32 6.15 -1.76
CA MET A 47 -4.09 5.47 -1.35
C MET A 47 -2.91 5.80 -2.28
N LEU A 48 -3.11 5.70 -3.61
CA LEU A 48 -2.07 5.99 -4.60
C LEU A 48 -1.62 7.46 -4.55
N SER A 49 -2.54 8.40 -4.39
CA SER A 49 -2.22 9.83 -4.30
C SER A 49 -1.38 10.15 -3.06
N GLY A 50 -1.67 9.50 -1.93
CA GLY A 50 -0.86 9.60 -0.71
C GLY A 50 0.55 9.01 -0.89
N ALA A 51 0.65 7.83 -1.54
CA ALA A 51 1.93 7.21 -1.85
C ALA A 51 2.78 8.08 -2.80
N PHE A 52 2.14 8.69 -3.81
CA PHE A 52 2.81 9.61 -4.74
C PHE A 52 3.33 10.86 -4.00
N ALA A 53 2.49 11.48 -3.18
CA ALA A 53 2.89 12.65 -2.39
C ALA A 53 4.09 12.31 -1.49
N ALA A 54 4.07 11.17 -0.79
CA ALA A 54 5.17 10.71 0.05
C ALA A 54 6.47 10.47 -0.75
N ALA A 55 6.38 9.92 -1.96
CA ALA A 55 7.55 9.73 -2.82
C ALA A 55 8.15 11.06 -3.29
N VAL A 56 7.30 12.01 -3.72
CA VAL A 56 7.73 13.34 -4.15
C VAL A 56 8.38 14.11 -3.00
N THR A 57 7.78 14.09 -1.81
CA THR A 57 8.35 14.77 -0.64
C THR A 57 9.66 14.14 -0.21
N ASN A 58 9.76 12.81 -0.20
CA ASN A 58 11.01 12.11 0.11
C ASN A 58 12.15 12.54 -0.85
N ILE A 59 11.86 12.60 -2.16
CA ILE A 59 12.85 13.03 -3.15
C ILE A 59 13.21 14.52 -2.99
N SER A 60 12.23 15.37 -2.70
CA SER A 60 12.42 16.82 -2.57
C SER A 60 13.16 17.22 -1.29
N LEU A 61 13.03 16.43 -0.22
CA LEU A 61 13.76 16.66 1.02
C LEU A 61 15.13 15.98 1.01
N ALA A 62 15.32 14.88 0.29
CA ALA A 62 16.62 14.23 0.16
C ALA A 62 17.67 15.11 -0.55
N SER A 63 17.25 16.17 -1.25
CA SER A 63 18.12 17.14 -1.91
C SER A 63 18.48 18.36 -1.07
N VAL A 64 17.98 18.46 0.17
CA VAL A 64 18.30 19.53 1.15
C VAL A 64 19.15 18.96 2.27
#